data_AF-A0A7L3QIL7-F1
#
_entry.id   AF-A0A7L3QIL7-F1
#
_cell.length_a   1.000
_cell.length_b   1.000
_cell.length_c   1.000
_cell.angle_alpha   90.00
_cell.angle_beta   90.00
_cell.angle_gamma   90.00
#
_symmetry.space_group_name_H-M   'P 1'
#
loop_
_entity.id
_entity.type
_entity.pdbx_description
1 polymer ?
#
loop_
_entity_poly.entity_id
_entity_poly.type
_entity_poly.pdbx_seq_one_letter_code
_entity_poly.pdbx_strand_id
1 'polypeptide(L)'
;MYLVIFPEGTRYNPEIPKVIADSQSFAEKEGLAILKHVLTPRVKATHVAIDTMKDYLDAVYDVTVAYEGTVDHKGQRKLAPSMTEFLCKECPRVHIFIDRIELKDIPEEQMYMRRWLHERFEIKDKLLIEFYDAKDSKRRNKFPGKSVHSKLSLKKTLPSLLFLGGLTASMLLTESGRKLYVKTWIYGTLIGCLWVSIKP
;
A
#
# COMPACT_ATOMS: atom_id res chain seq x y z
N MET A 1 -7.12 18.52 -4.37
CA MET A 1 -7.02 17.27 -5.18
C MET A 1 -5.92 16.41 -4.57
N TYR A 2 -6.04 15.09 -4.55
CA TYR A 2 -5.02 14.19 -3.99
C TYR A 2 -4.46 13.28 -5.09
N LEU A 3 -3.14 13.22 -5.23
CA LEU A 3 -2.45 12.26 -6.10
C LEU A 3 -1.64 11.29 -5.23
N VAL A 4 -1.75 10.00 -5.51
CA VAL A 4 -0.94 8.96 -4.85
C VAL A 4 0.01 8.37 -5.89
N ILE A 5 1.31 8.38 -5.58
CA ILE A 5 2.36 7.85 -6.45
C ILE A 5 3.10 6.75 -5.68
N PHE A 6 3.45 5.68 -6.38
CA PHE A 6 4.36 4.63 -5.90
C PHE A 6 5.66 4.68 -6.70
N PRO A 7 6.69 5.41 -6.21
CA PRO A 7 7.93 5.60 -6.98
C PRO A 7 8.69 4.30 -7.29
N GLU A 8 8.45 3.23 -6.55
CA GLU A 8 9.01 1.89 -6.78
C GLU A 8 8.56 1.27 -8.11
N GLY A 9 7.43 1.74 -8.68
CA GLY A 9 6.81 1.21 -9.90
C GLY A 9 6.07 -0.12 -9.71
N THR A 10 6.44 -0.91 -8.71
CA THR A 10 5.74 -2.12 -8.28
C THR A 10 5.81 -2.26 -6.76
N ARG A 11 5.02 -3.17 -6.19
CA ARG A 11 5.04 -3.44 -4.75
C ARG A 11 6.20 -4.38 -4.42
N TYR A 12 6.85 -4.14 -3.29
CA TYR A 12 7.78 -5.11 -2.70
C TYR A 12 7.05 -6.44 -2.43
N ASN A 13 7.57 -7.53 -3.00
CA ASN A 13 7.04 -8.87 -2.81
C ASN A 13 8.17 -9.85 -2.44
N PRO A 14 8.21 -10.35 -1.19
CA PRO A 14 9.18 -11.37 -0.76
C PRO A 14 9.15 -12.66 -1.60
N GLU A 15 8.00 -13.01 -2.19
CA GLU A 15 7.81 -14.22 -3.00
C GLU A 15 8.39 -14.10 -4.42
N ILE A 16 8.82 -12.90 -4.82
CA ILE A 16 9.45 -12.66 -6.13
C ILE A 16 10.88 -12.12 -5.91
N PRO A 17 11.84 -12.98 -5.49
CA PRO A 17 13.21 -12.55 -5.19
C PRO A 17 13.91 -11.87 -6.37
N LYS A 18 13.52 -12.22 -7.60
CA LYS A 18 14.09 -11.64 -8.82
C LYS A 18 13.89 -10.12 -8.88
N VAL A 19 12.70 -9.61 -8.56
CA VAL A 19 12.40 -8.17 -8.59
C VAL A 19 13.22 -7.43 -7.52
N ILE A 20 13.40 -8.05 -6.36
CA ILE A 20 14.22 -7.51 -5.27
C ILE A 20 15.69 -7.47 -5.71
N ALA A 21 16.22 -8.57 -6.25
CA ALA A 21 17.59 -8.65 -6.74
C ALA A 21 17.86 -7.63 -7.86
N ASP A 22 16.96 -7.50 -8.83
CA ASP A 22 17.08 -6.52 -9.92
C ASP A 22 17.10 -5.07 -9.38
N SER A 23 16.29 -4.79 -8.35
CA SER A 23 16.28 -3.50 -7.66
C SER A 23 17.60 -3.22 -6.92
N GLN A 24 18.15 -4.23 -6.25
CA GLN A 24 19.41 -4.12 -5.51
C GLN A 24 20.60 -3.95 -6.47
N SER A 25 20.65 -4.73 -7.55
CA SER A 25 21.65 -4.55 -8.61
C SER A 25 21.55 -3.19 -9.29
N PHE A 26 20.34 -2.63 -9.44
CA PHE A 26 20.18 -1.26 -9.93
C PHE A 26 20.75 -0.23 -8.94
N ALA A 27 20.50 -0.39 -7.63
CA ALA A 27 21.07 0.50 -6.62
C ALA A 27 22.60 0.44 -6.63
N GLU A 28 23.17 -0.77 -6.66
CA GLU A 28 24.62 -0.99 -6.70
C GLU A 28 25.28 -0.34 -7.93
N LYS A 29 24.71 -0.54 -9.13
CA LYS A 29 25.21 0.06 -10.39
C LYS A 29 25.23 1.58 -10.36
N GLU A 30 24.28 2.18 -9.66
CA GLU A 30 24.12 3.63 -9.57
C GLU A 30 24.82 4.22 -8.34
N GLY A 31 25.54 3.40 -7.56
CA GLY A 31 26.25 3.83 -6.35
C GLY A 31 25.33 4.26 -5.21
N LEU A 32 24.10 3.74 -5.17
CA LEU A 32 23.08 4.03 -4.16
C LEU A 32 23.10 2.95 -3.06
N ALA A 33 22.59 3.30 -1.87
CA ALA A 33 22.49 2.35 -0.78
C ALA A 33 21.53 1.19 -1.13
N ILE A 34 21.94 -0.04 -0.84
CA ILE A 34 21.13 -1.22 -1.10
C ILE A 34 20.03 -1.33 -0.04
N LEU A 35 18.77 -1.32 -0.49
CA LEU A 35 17.58 -1.38 0.36
C LEU A 35 17.10 -2.84 0.54
N LYS A 36 16.55 -3.17 1.71
CA LYS A 36 16.17 -4.56 2.07
C LYS A 36 14.67 -4.81 2.03
N HIS A 37 13.86 -3.89 2.58
CA HIS A 37 12.42 -4.02 2.79
C HIS A 37 11.59 -3.12 1.85
N VAL A 38 12.26 -2.32 1.02
CA VAL A 38 11.67 -1.48 -0.03
C VAL A 38 12.47 -1.63 -1.33
N LEU A 39 11.85 -1.27 -2.45
CA LEU A 39 12.50 -1.23 -3.75
C LEU A 39 13.08 0.17 -4.02
N THR A 40 14.06 0.22 -4.92
CA THR A 40 14.75 1.45 -5.29
C THR A 40 13.81 2.33 -6.11
N PRO A 41 13.56 3.59 -5.69
CA PRO A 41 12.58 4.44 -6.35
C PRO A 41 13.05 4.95 -7.72
N ARG A 42 12.10 5.15 -8.63
CA ARG A 42 12.29 5.79 -9.94
C ARG A 42 11.85 7.25 -9.86
N VAL A 43 12.75 8.18 -10.18
CA VAL A 43 12.52 9.62 -10.01
C VAL A 43 11.57 10.24 -11.04
N LYS A 44 11.55 9.73 -12.27
CA LYS A 44 10.90 10.41 -13.42
C LYS A 44 9.44 10.77 -13.17
N ALA A 45 8.62 9.81 -12.73
CA ALA A 45 7.20 10.04 -12.52
C ALA A 45 6.94 11.01 -11.36
N THR A 46 7.69 10.88 -10.26
CA THR A 46 7.62 11.78 -9.11
C THR A 46 8.00 13.21 -9.49
N HIS A 47 9.07 13.38 -10.25
CA HIS A 47 9.54 14.69 -10.72
C HIS A 47 8.50 15.38 -11.58
N VAL A 48 7.98 14.71 -12.59
CA VAL A 48 6.93 15.27 -13.47
C VAL A 48 5.68 15.63 -12.67
N ALA A 49 5.25 14.77 -11.74
CA ALA A 49 4.05 15.01 -10.96
C ALA A 49 4.19 16.22 -10.02
N ILE A 50 5.34 16.35 -9.34
CA ILE A 50 5.60 17.49 -8.45
C ILE A 50 5.75 18.77 -9.27
N ASP A 51 6.52 18.76 -10.36
CA ASP A 51 6.74 19.95 -11.19
C ASP A 51 5.45 20.47 -11.82
N THR A 52 4.57 19.56 -12.28
CA THR A 52 3.28 19.94 -12.89
C THR A 52 2.30 20.52 -11.88
N MET A 53 2.38 20.10 -10.62
CA MET A 53 1.38 20.45 -9.60
C MET A 53 1.92 21.39 -8.52
N LYS A 54 3.15 21.88 -8.63
CA LYS A 54 3.83 22.67 -7.58
C LYS A 54 3.02 23.89 -7.14
N ASP A 55 2.29 24.54 -8.04
CA ASP A 55 1.44 25.70 -7.74
C ASP A 55 0.14 25.35 -6.99
N TYR A 56 -0.21 24.05 -6.93
CA TYR A 56 -1.44 23.54 -6.32
C TYR A 56 -1.18 22.61 -5.13
N LEU A 57 0.09 22.39 -4.76
CA LEU A 57 0.50 21.47 -3.71
C LEU A 57 1.09 22.23 -2.51
N ASP A 58 0.51 22.04 -1.33
CA ASP A 58 1.09 22.58 -0.09
C ASP A 58 2.23 21.73 0.45
N ALA A 59 2.10 20.40 0.33
CA ALA A 59 3.02 19.43 0.92
C ALA A 59 2.89 18.04 0.28
N VAL A 60 3.94 17.24 0.41
CA VAL A 60 3.95 15.82 0.09
C VAL A 60 3.87 15.00 1.38
N TYR A 61 2.91 14.08 1.44
CA TYR A 61 2.78 13.15 2.55
C TYR A 61 3.48 11.85 2.22
N ASP A 62 4.57 11.60 2.93
CA ASP A 62 5.33 10.38 2.84
C ASP A 62 4.75 9.33 3.79
N VAL A 63 4.13 8.29 3.22
CA VAL A 63 3.41 7.25 3.97
C VAL A 63 4.16 5.93 3.89
N THR A 64 4.41 5.32 5.06
CA THR A 64 4.97 3.98 5.19
C THR A 64 4.00 3.10 5.98
N VAL A 65 3.63 1.96 5.41
CA VAL A 65 2.69 1.02 6.00
C VAL A 65 3.41 -0.28 6.34
N ALA A 66 3.28 -0.73 7.59
CA ALA A 66 3.76 -2.02 8.05
C ALA A 66 2.63 -2.83 8.69
N TYR A 67 2.72 -4.13 8.55
CA TYR A 67 1.72 -5.09 9.00
C TYR A 67 2.31 -5.92 10.13
N GLU A 68 1.63 -5.93 11.29
CA GLU A 68 2.02 -6.78 12.40
C GLU A 68 1.69 -8.25 12.08
N GLY A 69 2.52 -9.19 12.54
CA GLY A 69 2.31 -10.63 12.35
C GLY A 69 2.75 -11.19 11.00
N THR A 70 3.29 -10.36 10.10
CA THR A 70 3.76 -10.80 8.76
C THR A 70 5.23 -11.21 8.75
N VAL A 71 5.68 -11.95 9.77
CA VAL A 71 7.03 -12.51 9.83
C VAL A 71 6.94 -14.01 10.02
N ASP A 72 7.75 -14.79 9.31
CA ASP A 72 7.79 -16.24 9.42
C ASP A 72 8.60 -16.72 10.63
N HIS A 73 8.61 -18.03 10.87
CA HIS A 73 9.39 -18.65 11.94
C HIS A 73 10.92 -18.48 11.76
N LYS A 74 11.37 -18.13 10.55
CA LYS A 74 12.77 -17.88 10.19
C LYS A 74 13.14 -16.40 10.28
N GLY A 75 12.21 -15.52 10.68
CA GLY A 75 12.43 -14.08 10.79
C GLY A 75 12.33 -13.31 9.47
N GLN A 76 11.86 -13.93 8.40
CA GLN A 76 11.67 -13.30 7.08
C GLN A 76 10.28 -12.68 6.96
N ARG A 77 10.22 -11.54 6.26
CA ARG A 77 8.97 -10.82 5.99
C ARG A 77 8.11 -11.63 5.01
N LYS A 78 6.84 -11.83 5.36
CA LYS A 78 5.81 -12.43 4.50
C LYS A 78 5.15 -11.38 3.61
N LEU A 79 4.36 -11.86 2.64
CA LEU A 79 3.50 -11.01 1.83
C LEU A 79 2.62 -10.12 2.72
N ALA A 80 2.32 -8.91 2.23
CA ALA A 80 1.33 -8.07 2.88
C ALA A 80 -0.03 -8.79 2.87
N PRO A 81 -0.82 -8.70 3.97
CA PRO A 81 -2.05 -9.44 4.09
C PRO A 81 -3.06 -9.00 3.02
N SER A 82 -3.77 -9.97 2.46
CA SER A 82 -4.90 -9.72 1.59
C SER A 82 -6.05 -9.06 2.37
N MET A 83 -7.03 -8.50 1.65
CA MET A 83 -8.23 -7.94 2.28
C MET A 83 -8.97 -9.00 3.10
N THR A 84 -9.01 -10.24 2.62
CA THR A 84 -9.64 -11.37 3.32
C THR A 84 -8.91 -11.68 4.62
N GLU A 85 -7.59 -11.81 4.59
CA GLU A 85 -6.76 -12.08 5.78
C GLU A 85 -6.88 -10.94 6.82
N PHE A 86 -6.92 -9.69 6.34
CA PHE A 86 -7.19 -8.53 7.20
C PHE A 86 -8.57 -8.60 7.87
N LEU A 87 -9.62 -8.94 7.12
CA LEU A 87 -10.99 -9.08 7.65
C LEU A 87 -11.13 -10.28 8.60
N CYS A 88 -10.40 -11.37 8.33
CA CYS A 88 -10.31 -12.56 9.17
C CYS A 88 -9.43 -12.35 10.43
N LYS A 89 -8.89 -11.14 10.64
CA LYS A 89 -8.01 -10.77 11.76
C LYS A 89 -6.68 -11.54 11.82
N GLU A 90 -6.19 -12.02 10.68
CA GLU A 90 -4.87 -12.64 10.61
C GLU A 90 -3.74 -11.60 10.78
N CYS A 91 -4.02 -10.33 10.44
CA CYS A 91 -3.17 -9.19 10.79
C CYS A 91 -3.79 -8.43 11.98
N PRO A 92 -3.21 -8.51 13.19
CA PRO A 92 -3.81 -7.91 14.37
C PRO A 92 -3.77 -6.37 14.34
N ARG A 93 -2.74 -5.78 13.74
CA ARG A 93 -2.57 -4.31 13.66
C ARG A 93 -1.86 -3.90 12.38
N VAL A 94 -2.33 -2.77 11.83
CA VAL A 94 -1.65 -2.05 10.74
C VAL A 94 -1.03 -0.80 11.33
N HIS A 95 0.25 -0.63 11.07
CA HIS A 95 1.03 0.52 11.51
C HIS A 95 1.23 1.43 10.30
N ILE A 96 0.88 2.70 10.46
CA ILE A 96 1.05 3.71 9.42
C ILE A 96 1.92 4.81 9.99
N PHE A 97 3.08 5.02 9.39
CA PHE A 97 3.95 6.15 9.65
C PHE A 97 3.71 7.18 8.55
N ILE A 98 3.46 8.43 8.94
CA ILE A 98 3.20 9.53 8.01
C ILE A 98 4.16 10.66 8.37
N ASP A 99 4.90 11.12 7.37
CA ASP A 99 5.75 12.29 7.46
C ASP A 99 5.26 13.34 6.45
N ARG A 100 5.14 14.60 6.90
CA ARG A 100 4.68 15.70 6.06
C ARG A 100 5.88 16.52 5.63
N ILE A 101 6.15 16.55 4.33
CA ILE A 101 7.28 17.25 3.73
C ILE A 101 6.74 18.49 3.03
N GLU A 102 7.23 19.67 3.40
CA GLU A 102 6.85 20.90 2.73
C GLU A 102 7.47 20.96 1.33
N LEU A 103 6.78 21.59 0.38
CA LEU A 103 7.23 21.64 -1.01
C LEU A 103 8.61 22.32 -1.15
N LYS A 104 8.90 23.31 -0.29
CA LYS A 104 10.19 24.03 -0.24
C LYS A 104 11.39 23.13 0.10
N ASP A 105 11.15 21.99 0.75
CA ASP A 105 12.18 21.03 1.14
C ASP A 105 12.45 19.98 0.04
N ILE A 106 11.72 20.06 -1.08
CA ILE A 106 11.84 19.15 -2.22
C ILE A 106 12.69 19.82 -3.31
N PRO A 107 13.80 19.20 -3.76
CA PRO A 107 14.59 19.75 -4.85
C PRO A 107 13.83 19.78 -6.17
N GLU A 108 13.89 20.89 -6.90
CA GLU A 108 13.22 21.04 -8.20
C GLU A 108 13.97 20.31 -9.34
N GLU A 109 15.30 20.33 -9.30
CA GLU A 109 16.10 19.67 -10.33
C GLU A 109 16.06 18.15 -10.19
N GLN A 110 15.87 17.46 -11.32
CA GLN A 110 15.70 16.01 -11.36
C GLN A 110 16.88 15.24 -10.76
N MET A 111 18.11 15.73 -10.91
CA MET A 111 19.30 15.09 -10.37
C MET A 111 19.33 15.12 -8.84
N TYR A 112 19.04 16.28 -8.23
CA TYR A 112 18.95 16.41 -6.78
C TYR A 112 17.72 15.69 -6.22
N MET A 113 16.58 15.75 -6.92
CA MET A 113 15.38 15.02 -6.53
C MET A 113 15.61 13.51 -6.52
N ARG A 114 16.42 12.98 -7.45
CA ARG A 114 16.76 11.55 -7.49
C ARG A 114 17.45 11.11 -6.20
N ARG A 115 18.45 11.88 -5.76
CA ARG A 115 19.19 11.60 -4.53
C ARG A 115 18.29 11.76 -3.30
N TRP A 116 17.57 12.88 -3.22
CA TRP A 116 16.62 13.15 -2.15
C TRP A 116 15.58 12.03 -2.00
N LEU A 117 14.97 11.59 -3.12
CA LEU A 117 13.99 10.52 -3.12
C LEU A 117 14.60 9.19 -2.66
N HIS A 118 15.85 8.90 -3.02
CA HIS A 118 16.55 7.72 -2.52
C HIS A 118 16.78 7.80 -1.00
N GLU A 119 17.25 8.93 -0.50
CA GLU A 119 17.47 9.18 0.93
C GLU A 119 16.15 9.02 1.73
N ARG A 120 15.02 9.47 1.15
CA ARG A 120 13.68 9.21 1.73
C ARG A 120 13.39 7.72 1.85
N PHE A 121 13.71 6.93 0.82
CA PHE A 121 13.52 5.48 0.84
C PHE A 121 14.48 4.76 1.79
N GLU A 122 15.70 5.27 2.00
CA GLU A 122 16.60 4.76 3.05
C GLU A 122 16.03 4.95 4.46
N ILE A 123 15.36 6.08 4.72
CA ILE A 123 14.66 6.31 5.99
C ILE A 123 13.55 5.26 6.16
N LYS A 124 12.74 5.02 5.12
CA LYS A 124 11.70 3.97 5.14
C LYS A 124 12.28 2.59 5.39
N ASP A 125 13.38 2.26 4.72
CA ASP A 125 14.03 0.98 4.88
C ASP A 125 14.49 0.77 6.32
N LYS A 126 15.14 1.79 6.93
CA LYS A 126 15.53 1.77 8.34
C LYS A 126 14.33 1.57 9.27
N LEU A 127 13.22 2.27 9.03
CA LEU A 127 11.99 2.10 9.80
C LEU A 127 11.45 0.66 9.73
N LEU A 128 11.49 0.05 8.54
CA LEU A 128 11.01 -1.32 8.33
C LEU A 128 11.99 -2.37 8.88
N ILE A 129 13.30 -2.12 8.81
CA ILE A 129 14.32 -2.95 9.49
C ILE A 129 14.06 -2.95 10.99
N GLU A 130 13.86 -1.79 11.61
CA GLU A 130 13.54 -1.74 13.04
C GLU A 130 12.20 -2.41 13.36
N PHE A 131 11.21 -2.28 12.48
CA PHE A 131 9.90 -2.87 12.69
C PHE A 131 9.93 -4.41 12.61
N TYR A 132 10.56 -4.98 11.59
CA TYR A 132 10.55 -6.42 11.29
C TYR A 132 11.71 -7.20 11.90
N ASP A 133 12.92 -6.63 11.88
CA ASP A 133 14.19 -7.32 12.15
C ASP A 133 14.75 -7.02 13.56
N ALA A 134 14.16 -6.08 14.32
CA ALA A 134 14.65 -5.77 15.66
C ALA A 134 14.60 -6.99 16.60
N LYS A 135 15.76 -7.29 17.23
CA LYS A 135 15.89 -8.35 18.24
C LYS A 135 15.20 -7.99 19.56
N ASP A 136 15.11 -6.70 19.87
CA ASP A 136 14.42 -6.21 21.08
C ASP A 136 12.91 -6.14 20.84
N SER A 137 12.17 -6.93 21.62
CA SER A 137 10.69 -6.97 21.62
C SER A 137 10.07 -5.59 21.88
N LYS A 138 10.77 -4.67 22.57
CA LYS A 138 10.27 -3.31 22.81
C LYS A 138 10.28 -2.42 21.58
N ARG A 139 11.21 -2.64 20.65
CA ARG A 139 11.37 -1.87 19.39
C ARG A 139 10.65 -2.52 18.22
N ARG A 140 10.47 -3.84 18.26
CA ARG A 140 9.72 -4.58 17.25
C ARG A 140 8.26 -4.12 17.19
N ASN A 141 7.67 -4.20 15.99
CA ASN A 141 6.27 -3.82 15.72
C ASN A 141 5.91 -2.38 16.14
N LYS A 142 6.88 -1.46 16.19
CA LYS A 142 6.63 -0.05 16.53
C LYS A 142 7.40 0.88 15.61
N PHE A 143 6.70 1.91 15.15
CA PHE A 143 7.35 3.07 14.53
C PHE A 143 7.72 4.10 15.60
N PRO A 144 8.75 4.93 15.35
CA PRO A 144 9.12 6.02 16.25
C PRO A 144 8.01 7.08 16.31
N GLY A 145 7.98 7.84 17.41
CA GLY A 145 7.08 8.97 17.61
C GLY A 145 5.82 8.64 18.44
N LYS A 146 4.84 9.56 18.40
CA LYS A 146 3.58 9.43 19.14
C LYS A 146 2.60 8.56 18.36
N SER A 147 2.28 7.37 18.86
CA SER A 147 1.31 6.48 18.22
C SER A 147 -0.12 6.87 18.57
N VAL A 148 -0.96 7.10 17.55
CA VAL A 148 -2.40 7.28 17.71
C VAL A 148 -3.09 5.96 17.40
N HIS A 149 -3.68 5.33 18.43
CA HIS A 149 -4.41 4.08 18.26
C HIS A 149 -5.85 4.37 17.83
N SER A 150 -6.14 4.16 16.55
CA SER A 150 -7.51 4.18 16.04
C SER A 150 -8.09 2.77 16.09
N LYS A 151 -9.13 2.56 16.90
CA LYS A 151 -9.93 1.32 16.84
C LYS A 151 -11.00 1.49 15.76
N LEU A 152 -11.12 0.50 14.88
CA LEU A 152 -12.27 0.41 13.97
C LEU A 152 -13.53 0.22 14.81
N SER A 153 -14.29 1.31 15.00
CA SER A 153 -15.51 1.28 15.79
C SER A 153 -16.61 0.60 14.99
N LEU A 154 -17.20 -0.46 15.56
CA LEU A 154 -18.38 -1.12 14.97
C LEU A 154 -19.52 -0.13 14.75
N LYS A 155 -19.63 0.93 15.55
CA LYS A 155 -20.66 1.97 15.38
C LYS A 155 -20.54 2.72 14.05
N LYS A 156 -19.34 2.79 13.46
CA LYS A 156 -19.12 3.43 12.15
C LYS A 156 -19.43 2.50 10.98
N THR A 157 -19.33 1.18 11.16
CA THR A 157 -19.58 0.18 10.11
C THR A 157 -20.97 -0.43 10.19
N LEU A 158 -21.63 -0.36 11.34
CA LEU A 158 -22.96 -0.93 11.55
C LEU A 158 -24.04 -0.27 10.67
N PRO A 159 -24.10 1.06 10.48
CA PRO A 159 -25.13 1.67 9.65
C PRO A 159 -25.03 1.23 8.18
N SER A 160 -23.82 1.19 7.62
CA SER A 160 -23.61 0.72 6.24
C SER A 160 -23.91 -0.77 6.10
N LEU A 161 -23.52 -1.58 7.10
CA LEU A 161 -23.84 -3.01 7.13
C LEU A 161 -25.34 -3.27 7.20
N LEU A 162 -26.08 -2.55 8.04
CA LEU A 162 -27.53 -2.69 8.16
C LEU A 162 -28.25 -2.21 6.91
N PHE A 163 -27.80 -1.11 6.31
CA PHE A 163 -28.39 -0.59 5.08
C PHE A 163 -28.17 -1.54 3.89
N LEU A 164 -26.92 -1.90 3.61
CA LEU A 164 -26.59 -2.83 2.52
C LEU A 164 -27.12 -4.24 2.78
N GLY A 165 -27.02 -4.71 4.03
CA GLY A 165 -27.56 -5.99 4.46
C GLY A 165 -29.08 -6.04 4.37
N GLY A 166 -29.77 -4.97 4.73
CA GLY A 166 -31.22 -4.85 4.60
C GLY A 166 -31.69 -4.85 3.14
N LEU A 167 -31.03 -4.06 2.29
CA LEU A 167 -31.30 -4.06 0.85
C LEU A 167 -31.06 -5.43 0.22
N THR A 168 -29.92 -6.05 0.50
CA THR A 168 -29.60 -7.39 -0.04
C THR A 168 -30.55 -8.46 0.51
N ALA A 169 -30.89 -8.44 1.80
CA ALA A 169 -31.86 -9.36 2.39
C ALA A 169 -33.25 -9.20 1.78
N SER A 170 -33.75 -7.98 1.63
CA SER A 170 -35.06 -7.72 0.98
C SER A 170 -35.13 -8.25 -0.45
N MET A 171 -34.03 -8.11 -1.20
CA MET A 171 -33.92 -8.65 -2.55
C MET A 171 -33.89 -10.18 -2.56
N LEU A 172 -33.18 -10.80 -1.60
CA LEU A 172 -33.06 -12.27 -1.50
C LEU A 172 -34.31 -12.96 -0.90
N LEU A 173 -35.13 -12.24 -0.14
CA LEU A 173 -36.38 -12.78 0.42
C LEU A 173 -37.49 -12.93 -0.62
N THR A 174 -37.42 -12.18 -1.73
CA THR A 174 -38.40 -12.28 -2.82
C THR A 174 -37.93 -13.25 -3.90
N GLU A 175 -38.86 -14.05 -4.44
CA GLU A 175 -38.52 -15.00 -5.50
C GLU A 175 -38.04 -14.29 -6.78
N SER A 176 -38.66 -13.16 -7.11
CA SER A 176 -38.26 -12.29 -8.21
C SER A 176 -36.87 -11.69 -8.01
N GLY A 177 -36.55 -11.22 -6.79
CA GLY A 177 -35.25 -10.64 -6.49
C GLY A 177 -34.12 -11.68 -6.48
N ARG A 178 -34.35 -12.90 -6.01
CA ARG A 178 -33.39 -14.02 -6.17
C ARG A 178 -33.12 -14.34 -7.64
N LYS A 179 -34.19 -14.45 -8.44
CA LYS A 179 -34.08 -14.70 -9.89
C LYS A 179 -33.31 -13.58 -10.58
N LEU A 180 -33.57 -12.32 -10.22
CA LEU A 180 -32.84 -11.16 -10.73
C LEU A 180 -31.36 -11.21 -10.33
N TYR A 181 -31.05 -11.46 -9.05
CA TYR A 181 -29.67 -11.51 -8.56
C TYR A 181 -28.81 -12.55 -9.28
N VAL A 182 -29.33 -13.78 -9.41
CA VAL A 182 -28.64 -14.87 -10.11
C VAL A 182 -28.50 -14.56 -11.59
N LYS A 183 -29.55 -14.04 -12.23
CA LYS A 183 -29.50 -13.62 -13.64
C LYS A 183 -28.46 -12.53 -13.86
N THR A 184 -28.39 -11.51 -13.01
CA THR A 184 -27.39 -10.43 -13.12
C THR A 184 -25.96 -10.97 -13.02
N TRP A 185 -25.70 -11.93 -12.13
CA TRP A 185 -24.41 -12.60 -12.05
C TRP A 185 -24.08 -13.40 -13.32
N ILE A 186 -25.03 -14.21 -13.81
CA ILE A 186 -24.83 -15.03 -15.02
C ILE A 186 -24.64 -14.16 -16.25
N TYR A 187 -25.54 -13.20 -16.50
CA TYR A 187 -25.46 -12.31 -17.66
C TYR A 187 -24.24 -11.38 -17.57
N GLY A 188 -23.93 -10.85 -16.38
CA GLY A 188 -22.74 -10.03 -16.19
C GLY A 188 -21.45 -10.79 -16.48
N THR A 189 -21.37 -12.06 -16.08
CA THR A 189 -20.22 -12.92 -16.37
C THR A 189 -20.14 -13.26 -17.86
N LEU A 190 -21.27 -13.62 -18.49
CA LEU A 190 -21.31 -13.90 -19.94
C LEU A 190 -20.94 -12.68 -20.78
N ILE A 191 -21.45 -11.50 -20.44
CA ILE A 191 -21.11 -10.24 -21.11
C ILE A 191 -19.64 -9.89 -20.88
N GLY A 192 -19.12 -10.09 -19.67
CA GLY A 192 -17.70 -9.91 -19.36
C GLY A 192 -16.80 -10.82 -20.20
N CYS A 193 -17.13 -12.11 -20.28
CA CYS A 193 -16.40 -13.07 -21.10
C CYS A 193 -16.47 -12.70 -22.59
N LEU A 194 -17.66 -12.36 -23.11
CA LEU A 194 -17.83 -11.89 -24.50
C LEU A 194 -17.02 -10.62 -24.78
N TRP A 195 -17.02 -9.65 -23.88
CA TRP A 195 -16.28 -8.41 -24.04
C TRP A 195 -14.76 -8.65 -24.10
N VAL A 196 -14.26 -9.55 -23.23
CA VAL A 196 -12.84 -9.97 -23.23
C VAL A 196 -12.50 -10.79 -24.49
N SER A 197 -13.43 -11.58 -25.03
CA SER A 197 -13.20 -12.33 -26.27
C SER A 197 -13.26 -11.47 -27.54
N ILE A 198 -13.95 -10.33 -27.52
CA ILE A 198 -14.13 -9.44 -28.69
C ILE A 198 -13.07 -8.34 -28.75
N LYS A 199 -12.43 -7.99 -27.63
CA LYS A 199 -11.27 -7.09 -27.59
C LYS A 199 -10.02 -7.86 -27.17
N PRO A 200 -9.11 -8.19 -28.12
CA PRO A 200 -7.81 -8.77 -27.77
C PRO A 200 -6.94 -7.79 -26.95
#